data_AF-A0A6J6G2P8-F1
#
_entry.id   AF-A0A6J6G2P8-F1
#
_cell.length_a   1.000
_cell.length_b   1.000
_cell.length_c   1.000
_cell.angle_alpha   90.00
_cell.angle_beta   90.00
_cell.angle_gamma   90.00
#
_symmetry.space_group_name_H-M   'P 1'
#
loop_
_entity.id
_entity.type
_entity.pdbx_description
1 polymer ?
#
loop_
_entity_poly.entity_id
_entity_poly.type
_entity_poly.pdbx_seq_one_letter_code
_entity_poly.pdbx_strand_id
1 'polypeptide(L)'
;MSSLSRSLVVGFISLVLALQAVGLLGVAALFTFETVTQPSTNLAGSVFLDVLIWVFALGAGAATRAFWSGKSGSRGAIIVWQMVLVGVAIASAQGDTARWDFALVIGGPAVIVAIFMLFSRGVSRHLGVGA
;
A
#
# COMPACT_ATOMS: atom_id res chain seq x y z
N MET A 1 -5.51 -3.54 -30.35
CA MET A 1 -6.09 -3.22 -29.02
C MET A 1 -5.06 -3.31 -27.87
N SER A 2 -3.77 -3.00 -28.09
CA SER A 2 -2.67 -3.47 -27.23
C SER A 2 -1.89 -2.41 -26.42
N SER A 3 -2.00 -1.11 -26.73
CA SER A 3 -1.30 -0.03 -26.00
C SER A 3 -2.19 0.70 -25.00
N LEU A 4 -3.47 0.91 -25.34
CA LEU A 4 -4.41 1.68 -24.53
C LEU A 4 -4.75 0.96 -23.21
N SER A 5 -5.08 -0.34 -23.25
CA SER A 5 -5.38 -1.10 -22.02
C SER A 5 -4.17 -1.22 -21.10
N ARG A 6 -2.96 -1.28 -21.67
CA ARG A 6 -1.70 -1.26 -20.91
C ARG A 6 -1.54 0.06 -20.16
N SER A 7 -1.73 1.18 -20.83
CA SER A 7 -1.65 2.51 -20.21
C SER A 7 -2.69 2.67 -19.10
N LEU A 8 -3.91 2.17 -19.31
CA LEU A 8 -4.97 2.20 -18.31
C LEU A 8 -4.65 1.34 -17.08
N VAL A 9 -4.14 0.11 -17.25
CA VAL A 9 -3.78 -0.76 -16.11
C VAL A 9 -2.64 -0.17 -15.29
N VAL A 10 -1.59 0.33 -15.95
CA VAL A 10 -0.46 0.97 -15.26
C VAL A 10 -0.93 2.24 -14.55
N GLY A 11 -1.78 3.04 -15.18
CA GLY A 11 -2.38 4.23 -14.57
C GLY A 11 -3.24 3.91 -13.35
N PHE A 12 -4.11 2.90 -13.45
CA PHE A 12 -4.94 2.43 -12.34
C PHE A 12 -4.10 1.97 -11.14
N ILE A 13 -3.13 1.09 -11.38
CA ILE A 13 -2.23 0.61 -10.32
C ILE A 13 -1.47 1.78 -9.70
N SER A 14 -0.95 2.69 -10.53
CA SER A 14 -0.23 3.89 -10.08
C SER A 14 -1.08 4.75 -9.16
N LEU A 15 -2.36 4.94 -9.50
CA LEU A 15 -3.31 5.69 -8.70
C LEU A 15 -3.57 4.99 -7.36
N VAL A 16 -3.84 3.68 -7.37
CA VAL A 16 -4.09 2.92 -6.13
C VAL A 16 -2.88 2.98 -5.20
N LEU A 17 -1.67 2.77 -5.72
CA LEU A 17 -0.44 2.83 -4.94
C LEU A 17 -0.19 4.23 -4.36
N ALA A 18 -0.44 5.28 -5.14
CA ALA A 18 -0.32 6.66 -4.67
C ALA A 18 -1.31 6.95 -3.52
N LEU A 19 -2.57 6.54 -3.69
CA LEU A 19 -3.60 6.71 -2.67
C LEU A 19 -3.26 5.93 -1.38
N GLN A 20 -2.75 4.70 -1.50
CA GLN A 20 -2.30 3.91 -0.36
C GLN A 20 -1.12 4.59 0.37
N ALA A 21 -0.12 5.08 -0.37
CA ALA A 21 1.04 5.75 0.20
C ALA A 21 0.65 7.07 0.90
N VAL A 22 -0.19 7.89 0.27
CA VAL A 22 -0.69 9.14 0.85
C VAL A 22 -1.57 8.87 2.06
N GLY A 23 -2.46 7.88 1.99
CA GLY A 23 -3.29 7.47 3.11
C GLY A 23 -2.44 7.06 4.31
N LEU A 24 -1.40 6.26 4.09
CA LEU A 24 -0.50 5.82 5.16
C LEU A 24 0.36 6.96 5.73
N LEU A 25 0.80 7.91 4.91
CA LEU A 25 1.43 9.14 5.38
C LEU A 25 0.48 9.97 6.26
N GLY A 26 -0.80 10.05 5.89
CA GLY A 26 -1.83 10.69 6.70
C GLY A 26 -2.01 10.00 8.06
N VAL A 27 -2.04 8.67 8.08
CA VAL A 27 -2.09 7.88 9.33
C VAL A 27 -0.83 8.09 10.17
N ALA A 28 0.36 8.12 9.56
CA ALA A 28 1.61 8.39 10.26
C ALA A 28 1.60 9.76 10.94
N ALA A 29 1.17 10.79 10.21
CA ALA A 29 1.06 12.15 10.74
C ALA A 29 0.01 12.26 11.86
N LEU A 30 -1.13 11.57 11.72
CA LEU A 30 -2.17 11.53 12.74
C LEU A 30 -1.66 10.86 14.02
N PHE A 31 -1.01 9.71 13.92
CA PHE A 31 -0.46 8.98 15.07
C PHE A 31 0.60 9.81 15.80
N THR A 32 1.51 10.46 15.05
CA THR A 32 2.48 11.39 15.65
C THR A 32 1.80 12.57 16.34
N PHE A 33 0.73 13.13 15.77
CA PHE A 33 -0.04 14.20 16.41
C PHE A 33 -0.72 13.73 17.69
N GLU A 34 -1.32 12.53 17.68
CA GLU A 34 -1.95 11.93 18.86
C GLU A 34 -0.94 11.64 19.97
N THR A 35 0.23 11.09 19.63
CA THR A 35 1.32 10.84 20.59
C THR A 35 1.80 12.13 21.27
N VAL A 36 1.77 13.26 20.55
CA VAL A 36 2.21 14.57 21.11
C VAL A 36 1.11 15.27 21.92
N THR A 37 -0.17 15.07 21.55
CA THR A 37 -1.28 15.86 22.12
C THR A 37 -2.10 15.11 23.17
N GLN A 38 -2.11 13.79 23.12
CA GLN A 38 -2.88 12.96 24.04
C GLN A 38 -1.99 12.27 25.07
N PRO A 39 -2.44 12.17 26.33
CA PRO A 39 -1.70 11.44 27.35
C PRO A 39 -1.61 9.95 26.99
N SER A 40 -0.39 9.46 26.75
CA SER A 40 -0.14 8.06 26.45
C SER A 40 0.01 7.24 27.74
N THR A 41 -0.64 6.08 27.80
CA THR A 41 -0.41 5.10 28.88
C THR A 41 1.01 4.50 28.84
N ASN A 42 1.61 4.44 27.65
CA ASN A 42 2.98 3.97 27.43
C ASN A 42 3.64 4.73 26.27
N LEU A 43 4.45 5.74 26.60
CA LEU A 43 5.10 6.60 25.61
C LEU A 43 6.05 5.84 24.69
N ALA A 44 6.81 4.88 25.23
CA ALA A 44 7.77 4.11 24.45
C ALA A 44 7.08 3.25 23.38
N GLY A 45 5.95 2.63 23.73
CA GLY A 45 5.12 1.86 22.79
C GLY A 45 4.53 2.72 21.69
N SER A 46 3.99 3.90 22.04
CA SER A 46 3.44 4.85 21.06
C SER A 46 4.50 5.36 20.09
N VAL A 47 5.64 5.82 20.59
CA VAL A 47 6.74 6.31 19.72
C VAL A 47 7.28 5.20 18.81
N PHE A 48 7.40 3.97 19.31
CA PHE A 48 7.81 2.83 18.50
C PHE A 48 6.84 2.58 17.34
N LEU A 49 5.54 2.59 17.60
CA LEU A 49 4.49 2.45 16.59
C LEU A 49 4.55 3.57 15.56
N ASP A 50 4.69 4.82 16.00
CA ASP A 50 4.80 5.97 15.10
C ASP A 50 5.97 5.81 14.12
N VAL A 51 7.15 5.47 14.64
CA VAL A 51 8.34 5.24 13.81
C VAL A 51 8.11 4.11 12.82
N LEU A 52 7.49 3.01 13.26
CA LEU A 52 7.19 1.89 12.39
C LEU A 52 6.24 2.29 11.26
N ILE A 53 5.17 3.03 11.56
CA ILE A 53 4.21 3.52 10.57
C ILE A 53 4.90 4.46 9.58
N TRP A 54 5.77 5.37 10.03
CA TRP A 54 6.57 6.23 9.16
C TRP A 54 7.47 5.44 8.21
N VAL A 55 8.16 4.41 8.70
CA VAL A 55 9.00 3.54 7.87
C VAL A 55 8.17 2.85 6.79
N PHE A 56 7.00 2.31 7.13
CA PHE A 56 6.10 1.71 6.14
C PHE A 56 5.53 2.74 5.15
N ALA A 57 5.19 3.94 5.59
CA ALA A 57 4.71 5.03 4.74
C ALA A 57 5.76 5.44 3.70
N LEU A 58 7.01 5.64 4.14
CA LEU A 58 8.13 5.96 3.26
C LEU A 58 8.47 4.80 2.32
N GLY A 59 8.42 3.56 2.82
CA GLY A 59 8.59 2.35 2.01
C GLY A 59 7.55 2.23 0.90
N ALA A 60 6.28 2.47 1.21
CA ALA A 60 5.18 2.48 0.25
C ALA A 60 5.36 3.60 -0.80
N GLY A 61 5.78 4.80 -0.37
CA GLY A 61 6.11 5.91 -1.27
C GLY A 61 7.28 5.56 -2.20
N ALA A 62 8.34 4.93 -1.68
CA ALA A 62 9.49 4.49 -2.46
C ALA A 62 9.12 3.41 -3.47
N ALA A 63 8.30 2.42 -3.09
CA ALA A 63 7.80 1.38 -3.98
C ALA A 63 6.93 1.96 -5.12
N THR A 64 6.05 2.92 -4.77
CA THR A 64 5.21 3.65 -5.74
C THR A 64 6.08 4.40 -6.75
N ARG A 65 7.07 5.15 -6.27
CA ARG A 65 8.01 5.88 -7.14
C ARG A 65 8.82 4.93 -8.03
N ALA A 66 9.27 3.80 -7.49
CA ALA A 66 10.01 2.79 -8.24
C ALA A 66 9.16 2.20 -9.38
N PHE A 67 7.88 1.97 -9.13
CA PHE A 67 6.94 1.50 -10.15
C PHE A 67 6.69 2.53 -11.25
N TRP A 68 6.50 3.80 -10.90
CA TRP A 68 6.38 4.88 -11.90
C TRP A 68 7.63 4.99 -12.78
N SER A 69 8.79 4.75 -12.19
CA SER A 69 10.08 4.76 -12.88
C SER A 69 10.32 3.49 -13.72
N GLY A 70 9.39 2.53 -13.75
CA GLY A 70 9.53 1.29 -14.52
C GLY A 70 10.60 0.32 -13.99
N LYS A 71 11.00 0.41 -12.72
CA LYS A 71 12.09 -0.42 -12.17
C LYS A 71 11.61 -1.87 -11.97
N SER A 72 12.30 -2.83 -12.58
CA SER A 72 12.00 -4.28 -12.49
C SER A 72 11.82 -4.81 -11.05
N GLY A 73 12.63 -4.30 -10.11
CA GLY A 73 12.56 -4.68 -8.69
C GLY A 73 11.28 -4.23 -7.96
N SER A 74 10.49 -3.31 -8.52
CA SER A 74 9.29 -2.79 -7.85
C SER A 74 8.17 -3.84 -7.75
N ARG A 75 8.17 -4.84 -8.63
CA ARG A 75 7.11 -5.87 -8.68
C ARG A 75 7.02 -6.64 -7.37
N GLY A 76 8.16 -7.14 -6.89
CA GLY A 76 8.22 -7.90 -5.63
C GLY A 76 7.82 -7.05 -4.43
N ALA A 77 8.34 -5.82 -4.35
CA ALA A 77 7.99 -4.87 -3.29
C ALA A 77 6.49 -4.57 -3.25
N ILE A 78 5.85 -4.36 -4.41
CA ILE A 78 4.41 -4.10 -4.49
C ILE A 78 3.62 -5.33 -4.05
N ILE A 79 3.99 -6.54 -4.49
CA ILE A 79 3.28 -7.76 -4.10
C ILE A 79 3.31 -7.94 -2.58
N VAL A 80 4.50 -7.81 -1.98
CA VAL A 80 4.65 -7.89 -0.51
C VAL A 80 3.79 -6.82 0.17
N TRP A 81 3.83 -5.58 -0.32
CA TRP A 81 3.02 -4.49 0.20
C TRP A 81 1.51 -4.79 0.14
N GLN A 82 1.02 -5.35 -0.98
CA GLN A 82 -0.39 -5.73 -1.07
C GLN A 82 -0.75 -6.87 -0.10
N MET A 83 0.15 -7.82 0.15
CA MET A 83 -0.10 -8.89 1.14
C MET A 83 -0.19 -8.33 2.56
N VAL A 84 0.61 -7.32 2.90
CA VAL A 84 0.48 -6.60 4.19
C VAL A 84 -0.91 -5.97 4.30
N LEU A 85 -1.38 -5.27 3.26
CA LEU A 85 -2.71 -4.65 3.27
C LEU A 85 -3.85 -5.66 3.33
N VAL A 86 -3.70 -6.84 2.71
CA VAL A 86 -4.66 -7.94 2.86
C VAL A 86 -4.67 -8.43 4.30
N GLY A 87 -3.52 -8.57 4.95
CA GLY A 87 -3.43 -8.89 6.38
C GLY A 87 -4.13 -7.85 7.26
N VAL A 88 -3.92 -6.56 6.98
CA VAL A 88 -4.60 -5.45 7.66
C VAL A 88 -6.12 -5.51 7.44
N ALA A 89 -6.58 -5.81 6.23
CA ALA A 89 -7.99 -5.95 5.93
C ALA A 89 -8.63 -7.13 6.69
N ILE A 90 -7.95 -8.27 6.71
CA ILE A 90 -8.39 -9.46 7.47
C ILE A 90 -8.46 -9.12 8.97
N ALA A 91 -7.46 -8.44 9.52
CA ALA A 91 -7.46 -8.01 10.92
C ALA A 91 -8.60 -7.02 11.21
N SER A 92 -8.89 -6.10 10.28
CA SER A 92 -9.97 -5.12 10.40
C SER A 92 -11.37 -5.75 10.42
N ALA A 93 -11.52 -6.91 9.79
CA ALA A 93 -12.77 -7.68 9.76
C ALA A 93 -12.98 -8.59 10.99
N GLN A 94 -12.04 -8.59 11.95
CA GLN A 94 -12.09 -9.45 13.14
C GLN A 94 -12.38 -8.65 14.43
N GLY A 95 -12.90 -9.35 15.44
CA GLY A 95 -13.16 -8.81 16.78
C GLY A 95 -14.57 -8.25 16.98
N ASP A 96 -14.86 -7.84 18.22
CA ASP A 96 -16.20 -7.37 18.64
C ASP A 96 -16.61 -6.04 17.99
N THR A 97 -15.63 -5.28 17.49
CA THR A 97 -15.81 -4.02 16.76
C THR A 97 -15.36 -4.14 15.30
N ALA A 98 -15.58 -5.31 14.68
CA ALA A 98 -15.19 -5.59 13.30
C ALA A 98 -15.69 -4.51 12.33
N ARG A 99 -14.76 -3.97 11.53
CA ARG A 99 -14.97 -2.92 10.54
C ARG A 99 -14.78 -3.45 9.13
N TRP A 100 -15.82 -4.15 8.67
CA TRP A 100 -15.89 -4.71 7.32
C TRP A 100 -15.80 -3.67 6.20
N ASP A 101 -16.25 -2.45 6.48
CA ASP A 101 -16.13 -1.32 5.59
C ASP A 101 -14.65 -0.97 5.30
N PHE A 102 -13.81 -0.88 6.34
CA PHE A 102 -12.37 -0.68 6.16
C PHE A 102 -11.69 -1.90 5.52
N ALA A 103 -12.10 -3.11 5.90
CA ALA A 103 -11.57 -4.33 5.31
C ALA A 103 -11.78 -4.35 3.78
N LEU A 104 -12.97 -3.97 3.30
CA LEU A 104 -13.27 -3.90 1.87
C LEU A 104 -12.55 -2.75 1.16
N VAL A 105 -12.55 -1.55 1.74
CA VAL A 105 -11.92 -0.37 1.14
C VAL A 105 -10.41 -0.53 0.99
N ILE A 106 -9.74 -1.18 1.95
CA ILE A 106 -8.30 -1.40 1.93
C ILE A 106 -7.96 -2.69 1.17
N GLY A 107 -8.63 -3.79 1.52
CA GLY A 107 -8.33 -5.12 1.01
C GLY A 107 -8.73 -5.32 -0.46
N GLY A 108 -9.86 -4.77 -0.88
CA GLY A 108 -10.37 -4.91 -2.25
C GLY A 108 -9.36 -4.41 -3.30
N PRO A 109 -8.95 -3.14 -3.25
CA PRO A 109 -7.91 -2.61 -4.14
C PRO A 109 -6.59 -3.36 -4.02
N ALA A 110 -6.22 -3.83 -2.82
CA ALA A 110 -4.96 -4.54 -2.61
C ALA A 110 -4.92 -5.89 -3.33
N VAL A 111 -5.99 -6.67 -3.22
CA VAL A 111 -6.15 -7.94 -3.94
C VAL A 111 -6.13 -7.70 -5.45
N ILE A 112 -6.84 -6.68 -5.93
CA ILE A 112 -6.88 -6.35 -7.36
C ILE A 112 -5.48 -6.00 -7.88
N VAL A 113 -4.73 -5.13 -7.18
CA VAL A 113 -3.36 -4.78 -7.56
C VAL A 113 -2.44 -5.99 -7.52
N ALA A 114 -2.55 -6.86 -6.51
CA ALA A 114 -1.76 -8.08 -6.43
C ALA A 114 -2.01 -9.00 -7.63
N ILE A 115 -3.29 -9.21 -8.01
CA ILE A 115 -3.68 -9.98 -9.20
C ILE A 115 -3.05 -9.38 -10.46
N PHE A 116 -3.17 -8.07 -10.67
CA PHE A 116 -2.56 -7.44 -11.84
C PHE A 116 -1.04 -7.55 -11.84
N MET A 117 -0.39 -7.40 -10.68
CA MET A 117 1.05 -7.57 -10.56
C MET A 117 1.49 -8.98 -10.90
N LEU A 118 0.74 -10.02 -10.51
CA LEU A 118 1.09 -11.42 -10.74
C LEU A 118 0.82 -11.86 -12.18
N PHE A 119 -0.29 -11.43 -12.78
CA PHE A 119 -0.78 -12.03 -14.03
C PHE A 119 -0.75 -11.09 -15.25
N SER A 120 -0.57 -9.77 -15.08
CA SER A 120 -0.60 -8.83 -16.20
C SER A 120 0.72 -8.75 -16.96
N ARG A 121 0.72 -9.21 -18.21
CA ARG A 121 1.84 -9.01 -19.14
C ARG A 121 2.12 -7.52 -19.43
N GLY A 122 1.10 -6.66 -19.30
CA GLY A 122 1.26 -5.21 -19.47
C GLY A 122 2.17 -4.59 -18.41
N VAL A 123 2.09 -5.11 -17.18
CA VAL A 123 2.95 -4.71 -16.06
C VAL A 123 4.37 -5.23 -16.27
N SER A 124 4.54 -6.50 -16.64
CA SER A 124 5.87 -7.07 -16.91
C SER A 124 6.65 -6.27 -17.96
N ARG A 125 5.98 -5.86 -19.05
CA ARG A 125 6.56 -5.00 -20.09
C ARG A 125 6.91 -3.60 -19.59
N HIS A 126 6.07 -2.99 -18.77
CA HIS A 126 6.35 -1.67 -18.16
C HIS A 126 7.60 -1.71 -17.27
N LEU A 127 7.80 -2.83 -16.59
CA LEU A 127 8.92 -3.04 -15.67
C LEU A 127 10.18 -3.60 -16.35
N GLY A 128 10.16 -3.80 -17.67
CA GLY A 128 11.28 -4.41 -18.41
C GLY A 128 11.59 -5.86 -18.00
N VAL A 129 10.64 -6.56 -17.38
CA VAL A 129 10.79 -7.95 -16.93
C VAL A 129 10.18 -8.87 -17.99
N GLY A 130 11.03 -9.63 -18.70
CA GLY A 130 10.59 -10.60 -19.72
C GLY A 130 10.43 -10.01 -21.12
N ALA A 131 11.55 -9.51 -21.68
CA ALA A 131 11.76 -9.54 -23.13
C ALA A 131 12.15 -10.96 -23.54
#